data_AF-F5SWB0-F1
#
_entry.id   AF-F5SWB0-F1
#
_cell.length_a   1.000
_cell.length_b   1.000
_cell.length_c   1.000
_cell.angle_alpha   90.00
_cell.angle_beta   90.00
_cell.angle_gamma   90.00
#
_symmetry.space_group_name_H-M   'P 1'
#
loop_
_entity.id
_entity.type
_entity.pdbx_description
1 polymer ?
#
loop_
_entity_poly.entity_id
_entity_poly.type
_entity_poly.pdbx_seq_one_letter_code
_entity_poly.pdbx_strand_id
1 'polypeptide(L)'
;MMKNFKLKLVVLSTLSCLASGQAMADWENLPATGVSVSGGTSPYILCNPTGDFGSGSGVDRPVQPSSTSDTCAVIPATDPTVPDTSYTGLSRIPVVNRTKTITMNNSYTNNTNVDIGTLREYVWRKADGAGYQCIYAMKVTLYQADYNLTEPGIQNFEINDMARKGWSGKTVDVAYSTVPNDASPTYRVGRTFTAVQHRPGDVDQPLTGLGSSPAINGLNSWPGSASATQQKADLDTDWVDFTTDVNYKDDDGSTNAASGMQYVRTSCSSGSFTTSSDAIRLRQTFQELNGDGSSDNPFIEIEVEGTLPN
;
A
#
# COMPACT_ATOMS: atom_id res chain seq x y z
N MET A 1 51.31 -0.20 56.12
CA MET A 1 50.86 -0.93 54.91
C MET A 1 49.34 -0.96 54.90
N MET A 2 48.70 -0.03 54.19
CA MET A 2 47.24 0.02 54.03
C MET A 2 46.89 -0.45 52.62
N LYS A 3 46.08 -1.51 52.51
CA LYS A 3 45.59 -2.06 51.24
C LYS A 3 44.40 -1.21 50.77
N ASN A 4 44.56 -0.50 49.66
CA ASN A 4 43.48 0.20 48.96
C ASN A 4 42.70 -0.79 48.10
N PHE A 5 41.47 -1.14 48.49
CA PHE A 5 40.50 -1.75 47.59
C PHE A 5 39.66 -0.63 46.94
N LYS A 6 39.91 -0.38 45.66
CA LYS A 6 39.07 0.51 44.84
C LYS A 6 37.87 -0.29 44.32
N LEU A 7 36.68 0.08 44.76
CA LEU A 7 35.40 -0.39 44.24
C LEU A 7 35.17 0.25 42.85
N LYS A 8 35.14 -0.56 41.79
CA LYS A 8 34.72 -0.10 40.45
C LYS A 8 33.20 -0.27 40.34
N LEU A 9 32.47 0.83 40.51
CA LEU A 9 31.06 0.91 40.15
C LEU A 9 30.97 1.19 38.65
N VAL A 10 30.48 0.24 37.86
CA VAL A 10 30.12 0.48 36.46
C VAL A 10 28.64 0.86 36.44
N VAL A 11 28.37 2.13 36.16
CA VAL A 11 27.01 2.62 35.89
C VAL A 11 26.73 2.39 34.41
N LEU A 12 25.91 1.39 34.09
CA LEU A 12 25.25 1.28 32.79
C LEU A 12 24.11 2.31 32.78
N SER A 13 24.34 3.46 32.15
CA SER A 13 23.27 4.41 31.83
C SER A 13 22.68 4.04 30.47
N THR A 14 21.64 3.20 30.44
CA THR A 14 20.76 3.07 29.28
C THR A 14 19.86 4.30 29.23
N LEU A 15 20.18 5.22 28.32
CA LEU A 15 19.35 6.36 27.97
C LEU A 15 18.18 5.83 27.11
N SER A 16 17.12 5.36 27.75
CA SER A 16 15.84 5.15 27.07
C SER A 16 15.22 6.52 26.84
N CYS A 17 15.34 7.02 25.61
CA CYS A 17 14.49 8.09 25.11
C CYS A 17 13.03 7.62 25.16
N LEU A 18 12.34 7.94 26.24
CA LEU A 18 10.89 7.98 26.25
C LEU A 18 10.49 9.18 25.39
N ALA A 19 10.29 8.94 24.10
CA ALA A 19 9.57 9.88 23.25
C ALA A 19 8.17 10.00 23.84
N SER A 20 7.90 11.13 24.50
CA SER A 20 6.55 11.53 24.88
C SER A 20 5.79 11.86 23.61
N GLY A 21 5.14 10.85 23.02
CA GLY A 21 4.24 11.00 21.89
C GLY A 21 3.02 11.81 22.33
N GLN A 22 2.93 13.06 21.89
CA GLN A 22 1.64 13.67 21.69
C GLN A 22 1.02 12.93 20.50
N ALA A 23 -0.15 12.31 20.72
CA ALA A 23 -0.90 11.60 19.69
C ALA A 23 -1.27 12.57 18.56
N MET A 24 -0.40 12.63 17.57
CA MET A 24 -0.68 13.06 16.20
C MET A 24 -1.20 11.83 15.47
N ALA A 25 -1.87 11.97 14.33
CA ALA A 25 -2.28 10.84 13.49
C ALA A 25 -1.16 9.77 13.41
N ASP A 26 -1.48 8.49 13.65
CA ASP A 26 -0.51 7.37 13.67
C ASP A 26 -0.06 7.05 12.24
N TRP A 27 0.75 7.95 11.70
CA TRP A 27 1.56 7.69 10.51
C TRP A 27 2.66 6.71 10.87
N GLU A 28 2.70 5.60 10.16
CA GLU A 28 3.69 4.57 10.41
C GLU A 28 4.94 4.84 9.61
N ASN A 29 6.10 4.84 10.28
CA ASN A 29 7.36 4.92 9.55
C ASN A 29 7.56 3.65 8.74
N LEU A 30 8.04 3.80 7.50
CA LEU A 30 8.29 2.69 6.60
C LEU A 30 9.80 2.64 6.26
N PRO A 31 10.62 1.93 7.07
CA PRO A 31 12.07 2.01 6.99
C PRO A 31 12.62 1.42 5.69
N ALA A 32 13.60 2.11 5.09
CA ALA A 32 14.30 1.62 3.89
C ALA A 32 15.07 0.29 4.10
N THR A 33 15.33 -0.07 5.36
CA THR A 33 15.99 -1.32 5.74
C THR A 33 15.02 -2.46 6.03
N GLY A 34 13.71 -2.23 5.86
CA GLY A 34 12.67 -3.14 6.31
C GLY A 34 12.50 -3.18 7.82
N VAL A 35 11.63 -4.08 8.28
CA VAL A 35 11.31 -4.29 9.69
C VAL A 35 11.69 -5.70 10.14
N SER A 36 12.11 -5.83 11.41
CA SER A 36 12.42 -7.14 11.98
C SER A 36 11.13 -7.87 12.35
N VAL A 37 10.99 -9.10 11.87
CA VAL A 37 9.87 -9.99 12.16
C VAL A 37 10.40 -11.36 12.56
N SER A 38 9.51 -12.27 12.96
CA SER A 38 9.92 -13.66 13.19
C SER A 38 10.54 -14.25 11.92
N GLY A 39 11.73 -14.85 12.02
CA GLY A 39 12.41 -15.48 10.89
C GLY A 39 13.29 -14.56 10.03
N GLY A 40 13.27 -13.24 10.22
CA GLY A 40 14.19 -12.34 9.53
C GLY A 40 13.69 -10.92 9.35
N THR A 41 13.98 -10.33 8.19
CA THR A 41 13.56 -8.98 7.81
C THR A 41 12.45 -9.06 6.78
N SER A 42 11.38 -8.30 7.01
CA SER A 42 10.28 -8.10 6.06
C SER A 42 10.39 -6.71 5.43
N PRO A 43 10.11 -6.54 4.12
CA PRO A 43 9.95 -5.22 3.52
C PRO A 43 8.60 -4.58 3.88
N TYR A 44 7.66 -5.34 4.45
CA TYR A 44 6.30 -4.93 4.79
C TYR A 44 6.08 -4.71 6.29
N ILE A 45 5.28 -3.69 6.63
CA ILE A 45 4.59 -3.54 7.91
C ILE A 45 3.13 -3.98 7.77
N LEU A 46 2.50 -4.42 8.86
CA LEU A 46 1.07 -4.72 8.89
C LEU A 46 0.27 -3.50 9.31
N CYS A 47 -0.85 -3.27 8.64
CA CYS A 47 -1.80 -2.21 8.96
C CYS A 47 -3.13 -2.82 9.43
N ASN A 48 -3.69 -3.76 8.67
CA ASN A 48 -4.96 -4.38 9.01
C ASN A 48 -4.99 -5.85 8.55
N PRO A 49 -4.50 -6.83 9.32
CA PRO A 49 -4.40 -8.22 8.87
C PRO A 49 -5.73 -8.98 8.95
N THR A 50 -6.88 -8.30 9.01
CA THR A 50 -8.17 -8.98 9.18
C THR A 50 -8.70 -9.53 7.87
N GLY A 51 -9.44 -10.64 7.98
CA GLY A 51 -10.17 -11.28 6.91
C GLY A 51 -9.36 -11.72 5.71
N ASP A 52 -8.21 -12.36 5.97
CA ASP A 52 -7.35 -12.98 4.96
C ASP A 52 -7.16 -12.09 3.72
N PHE A 53 -6.90 -10.82 4.00
CA PHE A 53 -6.58 -9.80 3.02
C PHE A 53 -7.67 -9.57 1.96
N GLY A 54 -8.94 -9.79 2.29
CA GLY A 54 -10.08 -9.58 1.38
C GLY A 54 -10.93 -10.83 1.21
N SER A 55 -10.27 -11.98 1.13
CA SER A 55 -10.89 -13.29 0.82
C SER A 55 -11.76 -13.88 1.94
N GLY A 56 -11.69 -13.29 3.14
CA GLY A 56 -12.45 -13.75 4.29
C GLY A 56 -13.92 -13.32 4.24
N SER A 57 -14.83 -14.20 4.66
CA SER A 57 -16.27 -13.92 4.66
C SER A 57 -16.94 -14.19 6.01
N GLY A 58 -18.18 -13.70 6.19
CA GLY A 58 -18.95 -13.98 7.39
C GLY A 58 -18.35 -13.34 8.66
N VAL A 59 -17.86 -14.17 9.59
CA VAL A 59 -17.16 -13.72 10.81
C VAL A 59 -15.70 -13.36 10.56
N ASP A 60 -15.14 -13.88 9.47
CA ASP A 60 -13.77 -13.66 9.03
C ASP A 60 -13.71 -12.57 7.95
N ARG A 61 -14.72 -11.70 7.84
CA ARG A 61 -14.67 -10.59 6.86
C ARG A 61 -13.64 -9.52 7.26
N PRO A 62 -13.11 -8.73 6.31
CA PRO A 62 -12.29 -7.56 6.61
C PRO A 62 -13.01 -6.59 7.57
N VAL A 63 -12.27 -6.11 8.59
CA VAL A 63 -12.77 -5.17 9.60
C VAL A 63 -12.33 -3.76 9.20
N GLN A 64 -13.31 -2.85 9.08
CA GLN A 64 -13.02 -1.43 8.80
C GLN A 64 -12.33 -0.77 9.99
N PRO A 65 -11.36 0.14 9.77
CA PRO A 65 -10.80 0.94 10.86
C PRO A 65 -11.90 1.81 11.49
N SER A 66 -11.85 1.90 12.81
CA SER A 66 -12.84 2.60 13.64
C SER A 66 -12.30 3.91 14.24
N SER A 67 -10.98 4.05 14.32
CA SER A 67 -10.31 5.19 14.95
C SER A 67 -8.89 5.38 14.41
N THR A 68 -8.25 6.49 14.76
CA THR A 68 -6.84 6.73 14.44
C THR A 68 -5.87 5.96 15.34
N SER A 69 -6.35 5.11 16.25
CA SER A 69 -5.50 4.17 16.99
C SER A 69 -5.40 2.81 16.30
N ASP A 70 -6.19 2.57 15.24
CA ASP A 70 -6.00 1.41 14.38
C ASP A 70 -4.75 1.63 13.53
N THR A 71 -3.86 0.64 13.44
CA THR A 71 -2.54 0.79 12.82
C THR A 71 -2.63 1.34 11.39
N CYS A 72 -1.79 2.33 11.08
CA CYS A 72 -1.78 3.08 9.81
C CYS A 72 -3.08 3.86 9.48
N ALA A 73 -4.12 3.83 10.32
CA ALA A 73 -5.42 4.39 9.97
C ALA A 73 -5.49 5.90 10.22
N VAL A 74 -5.98 6.62 9.22
CA VAL A 74 -6.38 8.02 9.32
C VAL A 74 -7.83 8.19 8.90
N ILE A 75 -8.55 9.11 9.54
CA ILE A 75 -10.00 9.30 9.35
C ILE A 75 -10.30 10.75 8.95
N PRO A 76 -9.93 11.16 7.73
CA PRO A 76 -10.32 12.46 7.20
C PRO A 76 -11.84 12.51 6.99
N ALA A 77 -12.42 13.72 6.98
CA ALA A 77 -13.87 13.86 6.79
C ALA A 77 -14.33 13.49 5.36
N THR A 78 -13.47 13.69 4.36
CA THR A 78 -13.70 13.41 2.93
C THR A 78 -12.37 13.18 2.22
N ASP A 79 -12.37 12.55 1.04
CA ASP A 79 -11.18 12.32 0.19
C ASP A 79 -10.26 13.56 0.01
N PRO A 80 -10.75 14.77 -0.32
CA PRO A 80 -9.90 15.95 -0.48
C PRO A 80 -9.46 16.60 0.85
N THR A 81 -9.84 16.05 2.00
CA THR A 81 -9.40 16.55 3.32
C THR A 81 -8.04 15.93 3.67
N VAL A 82 -7.04 16.78 3.91
CA VAL A 82 -5.72 16.32 4.36
C VAL A 82 -5.82 15.51 5.67
N PRO A 83 -5.23 14.31 5.77
CA PRO A 83 -5.32 13.44 6.94
C PRO A 83 -4.30 13.81 8.05
N ASP A 84 -3.97 15.09 8.20
CA ASP A 84 -3.01 15.57 9.19
C ASP A 84 -3.44 16.95 9.68
N THR A 85 -3.78 17.03 10.97
CA THR A 85 -4.31 18.24 11.63
C THR A 85 -3.29 19.36 11.73
N SER A 86 -2.00 19.08 11.56
CA SER A 86 -0.96 20.11 11.51
C SER A 86 -0.96 20.91 10.20
N TYR A 87 -1.64 20.42 9.16
CA TYR A 87 -1.89 21.20 7.96
C TYR A 87 -3.01 22.20 8.25
N THR A 88 -2.68 23.50 8.24
CA THR A 88 -3.59 24.60 8.59
C THR A 88 -3.65 25.65 7.47
N GLY A 89 -4.70 26.47 7.48
CA GLY A 89 -4.88 27.52 6.46
C GLY A 89 -4.82 26.97 5.03
N LEU A 90 -3.97 27.57 4.19
CA LEU A 90 -3.84 27.20 2.78
C LEU A 90 -3.23 25.81 2.56
N SER A 91 -2.45 25.26 3.50
CA SER A 91 -1.86 23.93 3.31
C SER A 91 -2.88 22.80 3.37
N ARG A 92 -4.12 23.08 3.82
CA ARG A 92 -5.25 22.14 3.76
C ARG A 92 -5.75 21.90 2.34
N ILE A 93 -5.41 22.77 1.40
CA ILE A 93 -5.81 22.68 0.00
C ILE A 93 -4.74 21.89 -0.76
N PRO A 94 -5.10 20.82 -1.50
CA PRO A 94 -4.14 20.10 -2.32
C PRO A 94 -3.50 21.03 -3.36
N VAL A 95 -2.17 20.99 -3.46
CA VAL A 95 -1.40 21.63 -4.55
C VAL A 95 -1.41 20.81 -5.83
N VAL A 96 -1.78 19.52 -5.73
CA VAL A 96 -2.13 18.65 -6.86
C VAL A 96 -3.49 18.03 -6.58
N ASN A 97 -4.38 18.05 -7.57
CA ASN A 97 -5.69 17.38 -7.55
C ASN A 97 -5.99 16.93 -8.97
N ARG A 98 -5.89 15.63 -9.23
CA ARG A 98 -6.04 15.07 -10.58
C ARG A 98 -6.74 13.72 -10.58
N THR A 99 -7.40 13.43 -11.68
CA THR A 99 -7.97 12.11 -11.96
C THR A 99 -7.40 11.61 -13.29
N LYS A 100 -7.06 10.33 -13.35
CA LYS A 100 -6.63 9.64 -14.57
C LYS A 100 -7.47 8.39 -14.78
N THR A 101 -7.82 8.13 -16.02
CA THR A 101 -8.40 6.85 -16.42
C THR A 101 -7.33 5.77 -16.32
N ILE A 102 -7.73 4.59 -15.83
CA ILE A 102 -6.91 3.39 -15.83
C ILE A 102 -7.30 2.60 -17.06
N THR A 103 -6.40 2.54 -18.03
CA THR A 103 -6.63 1.86 -19.32
C THR A 103 -5.72 0.64 -19.40
N MET A 104 -6.30 -0.54 -19.56
CA MET A 104 -5.58 -1.75 -19.87
C MET A 104 -5.45 -1.88 -21.40
N ASN A 105 -4.23 -2.17 -21.88
CA ASN A 105 -3.96 -2.54 -23.27
C ASN A 105 -2.81 -3.55 -23.29
N ASN A 106 -3.17 -4.82 -23.45
CA ASN A 106 -2.29 -5.98 -23.36
C ASN A 106 -2.91 -7.18 -24.11
N SER A 107 -2.33 -8.37 -23.94
CA SER A 107 -2.83 -9.58 -24.60
C SER A 107 -4.25 -9.99 -24.19
N TYR A 108 -4.66 -9.75 -22.94
CA TYR A 108 -6.02 -10.09 -22.46
C TYR A 108 -7.09 -9.22 -23.12
N THR A 109 -6.74 -7.98 -23.47
CA THR A 109 -7.64 -7.01 -24.13
C THR A 109 -7.56 -7.07 -25.65
N ASN A 110 -6.96 -8.12 -26.25
CA ASN A 110 -6.64 -8.17 -27.70
C ASN A 110 -5.87 -6.94 -28.20
N ASN A 111 -5.03 -6.34 -27.35
CA ASN A 111 -4.32 -5.08 -27.58
C ASN A 111 -5.24 -3.89 -27.91
N THR A 112 -6.46 -3.89 -27.39
CA THR A 112 -7.40 -2.78 -27.48
C THR A 112 -7.51 -2.07 -26.13
N ASN A 113 -7.79 -0.77 -26.14
CA ASN A 113 -7.93 -0.02 -24.90
C ASN A 113 -9.24 -0.44 -24.19
N VAL A 114 -9.11 -0.93 -22.96
CA VAL A 114 -10.23 -1.15 -22.04
C VAL A 114 -10.04 -0.27 -20.82
N ASP A 115 -10.97 0.65 -20.60
CA ASP A 115 -10.98 1.49 -19.42
C ASP A 115 -11.61 0.72 -18.26
N ILE A 116 -10.80 0.43 -17.24
CA ILE A 116 -11.20 -0.42 -16.10
C ILE A 116 -11.46 0.36 -14.82
N GLY A 117 -11.17 1.67 -14.80
CA GLY A 117 -11.40 2.50 -13.64
C GLY A 117 -10.75 3.87 -13.70
N THR A 118 -10.65 4.52 -12.54
CA THR A 118 -9.98 5.81 -12.37
C THR A 118 -9.02 5.79 -11.18
N LEU A 119 -7.93 6.52 -11.32
CA LEU A 119 -6.98 6.86 -10.27
C LEU A 119 -7.18 8.34 -9.91
N ARG A 120 -7.53 8.63 -8.66
CA ARG A 120 -7.58 9.96 -8.06
C ARG A 120 -6.29 10.20 -7.28
N GLU A 121 -5.66 11.35 -7.48
CA GLU A 121 -4.48 11.77 -6.71
C GLU A 121 -4.68 13.13 -6.06
N TYR A 122 -4.14 13.26 -4.85
CA TYR A 122 -3.94 14.52 -4.16
C TYR A 122 -2.48 14.67 -3.72
N VAL A 123 -1.97 15.89 -3.73
CA VAL A 123 -0.74 16.22 -3.01
C VAL A 123 -1.00 17.45 -2.15
N TRP A 124 -0.80 17.34 -0.85
CA TRP A 124 -0.77 18.48 0.07
C TRP A 124 0.67 18.85 0.38
N ARG A 125 0.93 20.14 0.56
CA ARG A 125 2.26 20.65 0.90
C ARG A 125 2.16 21.69 2.02
N LYS A 126 2.94 21.52 3.08
CA LYS A 126 3.11 22.51 4.15
C LYS A 126 4.58 22.91 4.26
N ALA A 127 4.83 24.16 4.63
CA ALA A 127 6.16 24.58 5.04
C ALA A 127 6.50 23.93 6.40
N ASP A 128 7.75 23.48 6.56
CA ASP A 128 8.22 22.79 7.76
C ASP A 128 9.60 23.33 8.16
N GLY A 129 9.61 24.56 8.70
CA GLY A 129 10.80 25.26 9.17
C GLY A 129 11.83 25.59 8.07
N ALA A 130 12.65 24.60 7.69
CA ALA A 130 13.72 24.71 6.71
C ALA A 130 13.39 24.14 5.32
N GLY A 131 12.21 23.52 5.15
CA GLY A 131 11.78 22.92 3.90
C GLY A 131 10.28 22.77 3.78
N TYR A 132 9.85 21.70 3.10
CA TYR A 132 8.43 21.36 2.98
C TYR A 132 8.21 19.90 3.32
N GLN A 133 7.03 19.61 3.86
CA GLN A 133 6.50 18.27 4.00
C GLN A 133 5.31 18.11 3.05
N CYS A 134 5.29 17.00 2.32
CA CYS A 134 4.22 16.66 1.41
C CYS A 134 3.54 15.36 1.82
N ILE A 135 2.24 15.30 1.60
CA ILE A 135 1.43 14.07 1.65
C ILE A 135 0.96 13.80 0.23
N TYR A 136 1.35 12.67 -0.32
CA TYR A 136 0.90 12.16 -1.62
C TYR A 136 -0.18 11.12 -1.36
N ALA A 137 -1.31 11.27 -2.03
CA ALA A 137 -2.42 10.35 -1.89
C ALA A 137 -2.84 9.77 -3.23
N MET A 138 -3.26 8.51 -3.22
CA MET A 138 -3.88 7.86 -4.36
C MET A 138 -5.07 7.01 -3.93
N LYS A 139 -6.10 7.01 -4.78
CA LYS A 139 -7.29 6.15 -4.64
C LYS A 139 -7.70 5.64 -6.00
N VAL A 140 -8.05 4.37 -6.09
CA VAL A 140 -8.61 3.77 -7.28
C VAL A 140 -10.11 3.56 -7.11
N THR A 141 -10.86 3.73 -8.20
CA THR A 141 -12.25 3.29 -8.30
C THR A 141 -12.43 2.55 -9.62
N LEU A 142 -12.75 1.27 -9.53
CA LEU A 142 -12.94 0.35 -10.65
C LEU A 142 -14.34 0.49 -11.26
N TYR A 143 -14.41 0.22 -12.56
CA TYR A 143 -15.65 0.11 -13.32
C TYR A 143 -16.07 -1.35 -13.43
N GLN A 144 -17.34 -1.57 -13.78
CA GLN A 144 -17.77 -2.83 -14.35
C GLN A 144 -17.22 -2.93 -15.77
N ALA A 145 -16.04 -3.52 -15.92
CA ALA A 145 -15.36 -3.62 -17.20
C ALA A 145 -14.84 -5.05 -17.37
N ASP A 146 -15.17 -5.64 -18.51
CA ASP A 146 -14.58 -6.90 -18.93
C ASP A 146 -13.18 -6.64 -19.49
N TYR A 147 -12.14 -6.97 -18.72
CA TYR A 147 -10.75 -6.77 -19.16
C TYR A 147 -10.25 -7.90 -20.06
N ASN A 148 -10.89 -9.07 -20.07
CA ASN A 148 -10.41 -10.24 -20.79
C ASN A 148 -11.29 -10.55 -22.01
N LEU A 149 -11.06 -9.79 -23.08
CA LEU A 149 -11.77 -9.95 -24.35
C LEU A 149 -11.40 -11.24 -25.11
N THR A 150 -10.56 -12.10 -24.54
CA THR A 150 -10.19 -13.40 -25.12
C THR A 150 -10.98 -14.57 -24.56
N GLU A 151 -11.69 -14.38 -23.46
CA GLU A 151 -12.51 -15.40 -22.81
C GLU A 151 -13.99 -15.00 -22.84
N PRO A 152 -14.93 -15.96 -22.79
CA PRO A 152 -16.34 -15.65 -22.62
C PRO A 152 -16.63 -15.22 -21.18
N GLY A 153 -17.55 -14.28 -20.99
CA GLY A 153 -18.01 -13.84 -19.66
C GLY A 153 -17.74 -12.36 -19.43
N ILE A 154 -17.70 -11.95 -18.16
CA ILE A 154 -17.23 -10.63 -17.73
C ILE A 154 -16.16 -10.89 -16.67
N GLN A 155 -14.90 -10.63 -17.02
CA GLN A 155 -13.79 -10.71 -16.08
C GLN A 155 -13.50 -9.31 -15.55
N ASN A 156 -13.80 -9.06 -14.27
CA ASN A 156 -13.49 -7.78 -13.64
C ASN A 156 -12.06 -7.82 -13.11
N PHE A 157 -11.34 -6.72 -13.29
CA PHE A 157 -9.99 -6.60 -12.75
C PHE A 157 -10.07 -6.47 -11.23
N GLU A 158 -9.16 -7.13 -10.53
CA GLU A 158 -9.01 -7.04 -9.08
C GLU A 158 -7.64 -6.46 -8.76
N ILE A 159 -7.61 -5.44 -7.90
CA ILE A 159 -6.36 -4.83 -7.44
C ILE A 159 -6.09 -5.36 -6.05
N ASN A 160 -5.08 -6.21 -5.94
CA ASN A 160 -4.53 -6.64 -4.66
C ASN A 160 -3.40 -5.74 -4.19
N ASP A 161 -2.68 -5.09 -5.11
CA ASP A 161 -1.59 -4.18 -4.74
C ASP A 161 -1.55 -2.91 -5.59
N MET A 162 -1.26 -1.80 -4.91
CA MET A 162 -1.05 -0.47 -5.48
C MET A 162 0.36 0.01 -5.14
N ALA A 163 1.27 0.02 -6.11
CA ALA A 163 2.65 0.44 -5.93
C ALA A 163 2.88 1.87 -6.45
N ARG A 164 3.66 2.68 -5.74
CA ARG A 164 4.01 4.05 -6.10
C ARG A 164 5.51 4.26 -6.03
N LYS A 165 6.08 4.90 -7.06
CA LYS A 165 7.53 5.15 -7.16
C LYS A 165 7.98 6.55 -6.75
N GLY A 166 9.30 6.73 -6.68
CA GLY A 166 9.99 8.02 -6.53
C GLY A 166 10.55 8.29 -5.14
N TRP A 167 10.59 7.28 -4.27
CA TRP A 167 10.95 7.44 -2.86
C TRP A 167 12.44 7.28 -2.56
N SER A 168 13.27 7.09 -3.58
CA SER A 168 14.70 6.90 -3.41
C SER A 168 15.34 8.05 -2.63
N GLY A 169 16.11 7.70 -1.59
CA GLY A 169 16.76 8.67 -0.70
C GLY A 169 15.82 9.41 0.26
N LYS A 170 14.52 9.08 0.29
CA LYS A 170 13.53 9.73 1.15
C LYS A 170 13.11 8.84 2.32
N THR A 171 13.00 9.45 3.50
CA THR A 171 12.20 8.90 4.60
C THR A 171 10.73 8.97 4.23
N VAL A 172 10.01 7.88 4.48
CA VAL A 172 8.60 7.75 4.15
C VAL A 172 7.86 7.31 5.41
N ASP A 173 6.76 8.00 5.69
CA ASP A 173 5.72 7.49 6.57
C ASP A 173 4.47 7.21 5.73
N VAL A 174 3.68 6.22 6.14
CA VAL A 174 2.49 5.77 5.41
C VAL A 174 1.26 5.77 6.29
N ALA A 175 0.11 5.89 5.65
CA ALA A 175 -1.20 5.76 6.26
C ALA A 175 -2.24 5.37 5.20
N TYR A 176 -3.42 4.97 5.63
CA TYR A 176 -4.57 4.77 4.75
C TYR A 176 -5.87 5.27 5.39
N SER A 177 -6.85 5.58 4.56
CA SER A 177 -8.22 5.93 4.96
C SER A 177 -9.19 5.10 4.18
N THR A 178 -10.20 4.54 4.83
CA THR A 178 -11.33 3.92 4.14
C THR A 178 -12.51 4.86 4.01
N VAL A 179 -12.34 6.18 4.11
CA VAL A 179 -13.45 7.14 3.98
C VAL A 179 -13.82 7.40 2.51
N PRO A 180 -15.13 7.43 2.16
CA PRO A 180 -16.25 6.90 2.96
C PRO A 180 -16.14 5.38 3.12
N ASN A 181 -16.64 4.83 4.24
CA ASN A 181 -16.39 3.48 4.80
C ASN A 181 -16.76 2.26 3.92
N ASP A 182 -17.02 2.45 2.63
CA ASP A 182 -17.30 1.42 1.63
C ASP A 182 -16.05 0.99 0.84
N ALA A 183 -14.87 1.41 1.29
CA ALA A 183 -13.60 1.08 0.67
C ALA A 183 -12.91 -0.11 1.36
N SER A 184 -12.17 -0.90 0.58
CA SER A 184 -11.33 -1.97 1.14
C SER A 184 -10.19 -1.40 2.01
N PRO A 185 -9.91 -2.01 3.18
CA PRO A 185 -8.76 -1.65 3.99
C PRO A 185 -7.43 -1.84 3.26
N THR A 186 -6.37 -1.33 3.88
CA THR A 186 -4.99 -1.65 3.49
C THR A 186 -4.44 -2.63 4.48
N TYR A 187 -4.10 -3.82 4.00
CA TYR A 187 -3.73 -4.94 4.86
C TYR A 187 -2.28 -4.81 5.32
N ARG A 188 -1.38 -4.46 4.39
CA ARG A 188 0.05 -4.22 4.64
C ARG A 188 0.60 -3.18 3.68
N VAL A 189 1.74 -2.59 4.06
CA VAL A 189 2.47 -1.61 3.22
C VAL A 189 3.95 -1.93 3.25
N GLY A 190 4.63 -1.90 2.11
CA GLY A 190 6.04 -2.30 2.01
C GLY A 190 6.95 -1.34 1.27
N ARG A 191 8.23 -1.28 1.68
CA ARG A 191 9.34 -0.72 0.86
C ARG A 191 9.83 -1.78 -0.11
N THR A 192 9.05 -2.03 -1.16
CA THR A 192 9.33 -3.06 -2.14
C THR A 192 8.69 -2.69 -3.47
N PHE A 193 9.27 -3.18 -4.55
CA PHE A 193 8.63 -3.16 -5.85
C PHE A 193 7.69 -4.36 -6.04
N THR A 194 7.98 -5.50 -5.43
CA THR A 194 7.25 -6.76 -5.66
C THR A 194 6.00 -6.82 -4.81
N ALA A 195 4.83 -7.00 -5.43
CA ALA A 195 3.61 -7.45 -4.77
C ALA A 195 3.69 -8.95 -4.51
N VAL A 196 3.44 -9.38 -3.27
CA VAL A 196 3.41 -10.81 -2.92
C VAL A 196 1.96 -11.24 -2.80
N GLN A 197 1.57 -12.29 -3.51
CA GLN A 197 0.24 -12.89 -3.39
C GLN A 197 -0.04 -13.27 -1.92
N HIS A 198 -1.26 -13.00 -1.46
CA HIS A 198 -1.77 -13.51 -0.19
C HIS A 198 -3.03 -14.34 -0.47
N ARG A 199 -3.04 -15.57 0.03
CA ARG A 199 -4.19 -16.48 0.08
C ARG A 199 -4.33 -16.98 1.52
N PRO A 200 -5.49 -17.54 1.92
CA PRO A 200 -5.61 -18.21 3.20
C PRO A 200 -4.49 -19.22 3.45
N GLY A 201 -3.70 -18.97 4.51
CA GLY A 201 -2.54 -19.78 4.89
C GLY A 201 -1.17 -19.26 4.40
N ASP A 202 -1.13 -18.22 3.55
CA ASP A 202 0.09 -17.50 3.22
C ASP A 202 0.54 -16.60 4.39
N VAL A 203 1.74 -16.03 4.28
CA VAL A 203 2.30 -15.17 5.34
C VAL A 203 1.88 -13.72 5.15
N ASP A 204 1.42 -13.10 6.24
CA ASP A 204 1.04 -11.69 6.22
C ASP A 204 2.24 -10.75 6.00
N GLN A 205 3.45 -11.16 6.42
CA GLN A 205 4.70 -10.42 6.24
C GLN A 205 5.78 -11.28 5.55
N PRO A 206 5.85 -11.26 4.21
CA PRO A 206 6.86 -11.95 3.43
C PRO A 206 8.27 -11.53 3.83
N LEU A 207 9.20 -12.48 3.86
CA LEU A 207 10.59 -12.18 4.18
C LEU A 207 11.36 -11.68 2.96
N THR A 208 12.42 -10.93 3.22
CA THR A 208 13.45 -10.57 2.24
C THR A 208 14.25 -11.77 1.74
N GLY A 209 14.94 -11.60 0.61
CA GLY A 209 15.84 -12.62 0.05
C GLY A 209 15.21 -13.42 -1.09
N LEU A 210 14.46 -12.74 -1.95
CA LEU A 210 14.01 -13.26 -3.24
C LEU A 210 15.18 -13.26 -4.26
N GLY A 211 16.09 -12.29 -4.17
CA GLY A 211 17.23 -12.11 -5.08
C GLY A 211 16.85 -11.51 -6.44
N SER A 212 15.61 -11.01 -6.57
CA SER A 212 15.04 -10.41 -7.79
C SER A 212 13.84 -9.55 -7.42
N SER A 213 13.39 -8.71 -8.36
CA SER A 213 12.28 -7.78 -8.15
C SER A 213 11.22 -7.94 -9.24
N PRO A 214 10.53 -9.10 -9.35
CA PRO A 214 9.37 -9.22 -10.22
C PRO A 214 8.24 -8.31 -9.74
N ALA A 215 7.36 -7.88 -10.64
CA ALA A 215 6.18 -7.09 -10.27
C ALA A 215 5.28 -7.83 -9.28
N ILE A 216 5.08 -9.13 -9.51
CA ILE A 216 4.23 -10.00 -8.70
C ILE A 216 5.01 -11.28 -8.40
N ASN A 217 4.95 -11.75 -7.16
CA ASN A 217 5.49 -13.04 -6.73
C ASN A 217 4.41 -13.85 -6.02
N GLY A 218 4.32 -15.14 -6.34
CA GLY A 218 3.22 -15.99 -5.88
C GLY A 218 3.03 -17.21 -6.78
N LEU A 219 1.91 -17.92 -6.59
CA LEU A 219 1.46 -19.01 -7.45
C LEU A 219 0.35 -18.54 -8.41
N ASN A 220 0.69 -18.39 -9.69
CA ASN A 220 -0.24 -17.97 -10.75
C ASN A 220 -1.10 -19.13 -11.29
N SER A 221 -1.79 -19.84 -10.39
CA SER A 221 -2.70 -20.94 -10.73
C SER A 221 -3.59 -21.33 -9.54
N TRP A 222 -4.73 -21.97 -9.84
CA TRP A 222 -5.61 -22.61 -8.85
C TRP A 222 -5.95 -24.06 -9.28
N PRO A 223 -6.02 -25.04 -8.35
CA PRO A 223 -5.72 -24.94 -6.92
C PRO A 223 -4.21 -25.02 -6.61
N GLY A 224 -3.82 -24.59 -5.41
CA GLY A 224 -2.46 -24.76 -4.88
C GLY A 224 -2.07 -23.67 -3.89
N SER A 225 -0.92 -23.85 -3.25
CA SER A 225 -0.35 -22.89 -2.29
C SER A 225 1.03 -22.41 -2.75
N ALA A 226 1.34 -21.15 -2.46
CA ALA A 226 2.64 -20.59 -2.76
C ALA A 226 3.76 -21.32 -1.99
N SER A 227 4.89 -21.54 -2.64
CA SER A 227 6.11 -22.03 -1.99
C SER A 227 6.75 -20.94 -1.12
N ALA A 228 7.66 -21.34 -0.24
CA ALA A 228 8.41 -20.40 0.59
C ALA A 228 9.25 -19.38 -0.21
N THR A 229 9.56 -19.63 -1.49
CA THR A 229 10.25 -18.65 -2.36
C THR A 229 9.25 -17.70 -3.03
N GLN A 230 8.04 -18.18 -3.30
CA GLN A 230 6.93 -17.36 -3.81
C GLN A 230 6.36 -16.42 -2.74
N GLN A 231 6.63 -16.69 -1.46
CA GLN A 231 6.29 -15.85 -0.31
C GLN A 231 7.45 -14.95 0.15
N LYS A 232 8.14 -14.33 -0.81
CA LYS A 232 9.26 -13.39 -0.56
C LYS A 232 9.18 -12.16 -1.45
N ALA A 233 9.78 -11.07 -0.99
CA ALA A 233 10.00 -9.86 -1.77
C ALA A 233 11.31 -9.19 -1.32
N ASP A 234 12.01 -8.49 -2.21
CA ASP A 234 13.20 -7.74 -1.83
C ASP A 234 12.88 -6.29 -1.49
N LEU A 235 13.73 -5.68 -0.66
CA LEU A 235 13.64 -4.25 -0.37
C LEU A 235 13.88 -3.42 -1.64
N ASP A 236 13.04 -2.44 -1.86
CA ASP A 236 13.23 -1.41 -2.88
C ASP A 236 13.02 -0.03 -2.25
N THR A 237 14.03 0.82 -2.36
CA THR A 237 14.00 2.16 -1.76
C THR A 237 13.14 3.15 -2.53
N ASP A 238 12.91 2.91 -3.82
CA ASP A 238 12.17 3.81 -4.70
C ASP A 238 10.67 3.53 -4.71
N TRP A 239 10.23 2.34 -4.30
CA TRP A 239 8.84 1.91 -4.34
C TRP A 239 8.21 1.78 -2.94
N VAL A 240 6.92 2.11 -2.88
CA VAL A 240 6.03 1.81 -1.75
C VAL A 240 4.82 1.07 -2.30
N ASP A 241 4.58 -0.13 -1.80
CA ASP A 241 3.56 -1.07 -2.25
C ASP A 241 2.48 -1.22 -1.17
N PHE A 242 1.22 -0.96 -1.51
CA PHE A 242 0.07 -1.04 -0.61
C PHE A 242 -0.79 -2.24 -0.99
N THR A 243 -0.90 -3.23 -0.12
CA THR A 243 -1.77 -4.39 -0.33
C THR A 243 -3.19 -4.07 0.13
N THR A 244 -4.17 -4.30 -0.74
CA THR A 244 -5.60 -4.03 -0.56
C THR A 244 -6.38 -5.12 -1.31
N ASP A 245 -7.70 -4.99 -1.40
CA ASP A 245 -8.54 -5.89 -2.20
C ASP A 245 -9.66 -5.05 -2.80
N VAL A 246 -9.46 -4.63 -4.05
CA VAL A 246 -10.39 -3.73 -4.73
C VAL A 246 -10.91 -4.46 -5.95
N ASN A 247 -12.21 -4.72 -5.93
CA ASN A 247 -12.90 -5.41 -7.00
C ASN A 247 -14.25 -4.72 -7.25
N TYR A 248 -14.66 -4.60 -8.51
CA TYR A 248 -16.04 -4.14 -8.79
C TYR A 248 -17.06 -5.21 -8.35
N LYS A 249 -16.71 -6.47 -8.57
CA LYS A 249 -17.48 -7.64 -8.19
C LYS A 249 -16.54 -8.82 -7.98
N ASP A 250 -16.70 -9.46 -6.84
CA ASP A 250 -15.93 -10.61 -6.40
C ASP A 250 -16.67 -11.95 -6.60
N ASP A 251 -15.99 -13.07 -6.41
CA ASP A 251 -16.51 -14.43 -6.63
C ASP A 251 -17.51 -14.85 -5.54
N ASP A 252 -17.34 -14.32 -4.33
CA ASP A 252 -18.27 -14.42 -3.21
C ASP A 252 -19.49 -13.48 -3.33
N GLY A 253 -19.49 -12.61 -4.35
CA GLY A 253 -20.54 -11.64 -4.66
C GLY A 253 -20.40 -10.30 -3.93
N SER A 254 -19.32 -10.07 -3.20
CA SER A 254 -18.98 -8.76 -2.63
C SER A 254 -18.61 -7.74 -3.72
N THR A 255 -18.70 -6.46 -3.39
CA THR A 255 -18.37 -5.36 -4.31
C THR A 255 -17.67 -4.25 -3.51
N ASN A 256 -16.36 -4.08 -3.70
CA ASN A 256 -15.58 -3.00 -3.12
C ASN A 256 -14.86 -2.24 -4.23
N ALA A 257 -15.64 -1.58 -5.10
CA ALA A 257 -15.10 -0.96 -6.32
C ALA A 257 -14.09 0.17 -6.03
N ALA A 258 -14.03 0.69 -4.80
CA ALA A 258 -13.09 1.72 -4.42
C ALA A 258 -12.03 1.19 -3.44
N SER A 259 -10.78 1.58 -3.68
CA SER A 259 -9.73 1.46 -2.69
C SER A 259 -9.96 2.45 -1.56
N GLY A 260 -9.35 2.18 -0.40
CA GLY A 260 -9.03 3.24 0.54
C GLY A 260 -8.13 4.30 -0.13
N MET A 261 -8.09 5.51 0.43
CA MET A 261 -7.07 6.47 0.06
C MET A 261 -5.74 6.04 0.71
N GLN A 262 -4.74 5.79 -0.13
CA GLN A 262 -3.39 5.40 0.28
C GLN A 262 -2.52 6.65 0.38
N TYR A 263 -1.79 6.80 1.48
CA TYR A 263 -0.98 8.00 1.74
C TYR A 263 0.50 7.67 1.93
N VAL A 264 1.34 8.53 1.34
CA VAL A 264 2.78 8.60 1.61
C VAL A 264 3.14 10.02 2.04
N ARG A 265 3.74 10.17 3.23
CA ARG A 265 4.26 11.43 3.75
C ARG A 265 5.77 11.44 3.71
N THR A 266 6.33 12.54 3.20
CA THR A 266 7.79 12.72 3.10
C THR A 266 8.17 14.19 2.99
N SER A 267 9.48 14.49 3.12
CA SER A 267 10.04 15.79 2.77
C SER A 267 9.96 16.03 1.25
N CYS A 268 9.68 17.28 0.87
CA CYS A 268 9.57 17.72 -0.51
C CYS A 268 10.14 19.14 -0.70
N SER A 269 10.18 19.61 -1.95
CA SER A 269 10.65 20.96 -2.29
C SER A 269 9.50 21.95 -2.57
N SER A 270 9.83 23.23 -2.66
CA SER A 270 8.90 24.27 -3.16
C SER A 270 8.63 24.17 -4.66
N GLY A 271 9.38 23.32 -5.38
CA GLY A 271 9.30 23.19 -6.83
C GLY A 271 7.95 22.68 -7.33
N SER A 272 7.81 22.65 -8.65
CA SER A 272 6.67 22.01 -9.30
C SER A 272 6.76 20.48 -9.16
N PHE A 273 5.61 19.81 -9.15
CA PHE A 273 5.56 18.36 -9.27
C PHE A 273 5.63 17.96 -10.74
N THR A 274 6.18 16.78 -10.99
CA THR A 274 6.20 16.16 -12.33
C THR A 274 5.40 14.87 -12.30
N THR A 275 5.10 14.32 -13.47
CA THR A 275 4.38 13.06 -13.60
C THR A 275 5.16 12.09 -14.48
N SER A 276 4.93 10.80 -14.29
CA SER A 276 5.51 9.74 -15.12
C SER A 276 4.46 8.69 -15.42
N SER A 277 4.46 8.14 -16.65
CA SER A 277 3.47 7.16 -17.12
C SER A 277 3.46 5.86 -16.30
N ASP A 278 4.56 5.59 -15.63
CA ASP A 278 4.85 4.41 -14.84
C ASP A 278 4.94 4.71 -13.34
N ALA A 279 4.43 5.87 -12.89
CA ALA A 279 4.58 6.26 -11.49
C ALA A 279 3.77 5.40 -10.51
N ILE A 280 2.66 4.83 -10.99
CA ILE A 280 1.81 3.89 -10.25
C ILE A 280 1.79 2.54 -10.98
N ARG A 281 1.82 1.46 -10.20
CA ARG A 281 1.55 0.08 -10.63
C ARG A 281 0.31 -0.43 -9.91
N LEU A 282 -0.62 -0.99 -10.67
CA LEU A 282 -1.80 -1.69 -10.12
C LEU A 282 -1.67 -3.16 -10.46
N ARG A 283 -1.86 -4.03 -9.48
CA ARG A 283 -1.55 -5.45 -9.63
C ARG A 283 -2.67 -6.34 -9.15
N GLN A 284 -2.95 -7.33 -9.98
CA GLN A 284 -3.80 -8.47 -9.70
C GLN A 284 -2.88 -9.66 -9.41
N THR A 285 -3.03 -10.29 -8.25
CA THR A 285 -2.09 -11.28 -7.71
C THR A 285 -2.70 -12.67 -7.57
N PHE A 286 -3.83 -12.93 -8.22
CA PHE A 286 -4.53 -14.22 -8.16
C PHE A 286 -4.84 -14.67 -6.73
N GLN A 287 -5.41 -13.79 -5.92
CA GLN A 287 -5.84 -14.10 -4.56
C GLN A 287 -6.94 -15.17 -4.58
N GLU A 288 -7.98 -14.95 -5.37
CA GLU A 288 -9.06 -15.93 -5.62
C GLU A 288 -9.40 -16.08 -7.11
N LEU A 289 -10.48 -16.80 -7.43
CA LEU A 289 -10.99 -16.87 -8.81
C LEU A 289 -11.61 -15.52 -9.18
N ASN A 290 -11.78 -15.23 -10.48
CA ASN A 290 -12.49 -14.02 -10.88
C ASN A 290 -13.92 -14.02 -10.33
N GLY A 291 -14.58 -12.84 -10.32
CA GLY A 291 -15.96 -12.65 -9.85
C GLY A 291 -17.10 -13.42 -10.55
N ASP A 292 -16.77 -14.37 -11.42
CA ASP A 292 -17.67 -15.41 -11.92
C ASP A 292 -17.54 -16.77 -11.17
N GLY A 293 -16.59 -16.88 -10.24
CA GLY A 293 -16.29 -18.08 -9.44
C GLY A 293 -15.73 -19.26 -10.23
N SER A 294 -15.27 -19.04 -11.47
CA SER A 294 -14.89 -20.12 -12.39
C SER A 294 -13.67 -19.84 -13.24
N SER A 295 -13.41 -18.59 -13.62
CA SER A 295 -12.26 -18.20 -14.42
C SER A 295 -11.08 -17.78 -13.55
N ASP A 296 -9.87 -18.05 -14.04
CA ASP A 296 -8.64 -17.69 -13.34
C ASP A 296 -8.47 -16.17 -13.26
N ASN A 297 -7.89 -15.71 -12.15
CA ASN A 297 -7.58 -14.32 -11.87
C ASN A 297 -6.07 -14.07 -12.04
N PRO A 298 -5.50 -14.12 -13.26
CA PRO A 298 -4.07 -14.27 -13.46
C PRO A 298 -3.26 -13.07 -12.96
N PHE A 299 -1.95 -13.25 -12.85
CA PHE A 299 -1.03 -12.16 -12.57
C PHE A 299 -1.04 -11.11 -13.68
N ILE A 300 -1.45 -9.90 -13.35
CA ILE A 300 -1.50 -8.76 -14.28
C ILE A 300 -0.96 -7.52 -13.57
N GLU A 301 -0.07 -6.79 -14.22
CA GLU A 301 0.36 -5.44 -13.81
C GLU A 301 -0.11 -4.41 -14.85
N ILE A 302 -0.60 -3.27 -14.38
CA ILE A 302 -0.98 -2.12 -15.19
C ILE A 302 -0.17 -0.90 -14.75
N GLU A 303 0.35 -0.18 -15.73
CA GLU A 303 1.04 1.09 -15.53
C GLU A 303 0.05 2.26 -15.58
N VAL A 304 0.12 3.18 -14.60
CA VAL A 304 -0.73 4.37 -14.58
C VAL A 304 0.10 5.63 -14.35
N GLU A 305 -0.19 6.68 -15.13
CA GLU A 305 0.46 7.97 -14.96
C GLU A 305 0.13 8.59 -13.60
N GLY A 306 1.16 8.83 -12.79
CA GLY A 306 1.02 9.41 -11.45
C GLY A 306 2.01 10.54 -11.19
N THR A 307 1.80 11.23 -10.08
CA THR A 307 2.64 12.35 -9.64
C THR A 307 3.92 11.82 -8.95
N LEU A 308 5.09 12.30 -9.33
CA LEU A 308 6.34 11.97 -8.66
C LEU A 308 6.63 12.95 -7.51
N PRO A 309 7.27 12.48 -6.42
CA PRO A 309 7.74 13.38 -5.38
C PRO A 309 8.91 14.23 -5.88
N ASN A 310 9.03 15.45 -5.33
CA ASN A 310 10.03 16.45 -5.73
C ASN A 310 10.97 16.88 -4.59
#